data_AF-A0A7X6ZSS9-F1
#
_entry.id   AF-A0A7X6ZSS9-F1
#
_cell.length_a   1.000
_cell.length_b   1.000
_cell.length_c   1.000
_cell.angle_alpha   90.00
_cell.angle_beta   90.00
_cell.angle_gamma   90.00
#
_symmetry.space_group_name_H-M   'P 1'
#
loop_
_entity.id
_entity.type
_entity.pdbx_description
1 polymer ?
#
loop_
_entity_poly.entity_id
_entity_poly.type
_entity_poly.pdbx_seq_one_letter_code
_entity_poly.pdbx_strand_id
1 'polypeptide(L)'
;MFLEFVTQNWLVLLAFAGIAAYIIYLTITKQWTKVREFAYQTMLLAERIFSEQDGKIKFDFVVRIVYKYLPPWVKIFFTEEHLRKLIQEWYDIAKDFLDDGIVNASQK
;
A
#
# COMPACT_ATOMS: atom_id res chain seq x y z
N MET A 1 -29.03 -22.49 17.24
CA MET A 1 -27.97 -22.59 16.20
C MET A 1 -27.42 -21.24 15.73
N PHE A 2 -28.14 -20.41 14.95
CA PHE A 2 -27.59 -19.13 14.46
C PHE A 2 -27.39 -18.09 15.58
N LEU A 3 -28.35 -17.94 16.49
CA LEU A 3 -28.26 -17.00 17.61
C LEU A 3 -27.15 -17.37 18.61
N GLU A 4 -26.89 -18.67 18.81
CA GLU A 4 -25.80 -19.17 19.66
C GLU A 4 -24.44 -18.88 19.03
N PHE A 5 -24.32 -19.01 17.72
CA PHE A 5 -23.11 -18.64 16.99
C PHE A 5 -22.81 -17.13 17.13
N VAL A 6 -23.84 -16.30 17.00
CA VAL A 6 -23.71 -14.84 17.14
C VAL A 6 -23.33 -14.45 18.58
N THR A 7 -23.97 -15.02 19.60
CA THR A 7 -23.64 -14.71 21.00
C THR A 7 -22.29 -15.27 21.44
N GLN A 8 -21.84 -16.38 20.87
CA GLN A 8 -20.52 -16.95 21.17
C GLN A 8 -19.37 -16.20 20.48
N ASN A 9 -19.62 -15.64 19.29
CA ASN A 9 -18.59 -14.96 18.47
C ASN A 9 -18.82 -13.44 18.35
N TRP A 10 -19.65 -12.85 19.21
CA TRP A 10 -20.09 -11.47 19.10
C TRP A 10 -18.91 -10.47 19.10
N LEU A 11 -17.85 -10.74 19.87
CA LEU A 11 -16.64 -9.92 19.90
C LEU A 11 -15.91 -9.90 18.55
N VAL A 12 -15.81 -11.06 17.89
CA VAL A 12 -15.16 -11.18 16.57
C VAL A 12 -16.00 -10.47 15.52
N LEU A 13 -17.33 -10.65 15.55
CA LEU A 13 -18.25 -9.96 14.66
C LEU A 13 -18.20 -8.44 14.84
N LEU A 14 -18.08 -7.96 16.09
CA LEU A 14 -17.96 -6.55 16.41
C LEU A 14 -16.61 -5.97 15.93
N ALA A 15 -15.52 -6.72 16.07
CA ALA A 15 -14.22 -6.33 15.54
C ALA A 15 -14.24 -6.21 14.01
N PHE A 16 -14.81 -7.20 13.31
CA PHE A 16 -14.99 -7.14 11.86
C PHE A 16 -15.89 -5.97 11.43
N ALA A 17 -16.99 -5.74 12.14
CA ALA A 17 -17.86 -4.59 11.87
C ALA A 17 -17.14 -3.25 12.08
N GLY A 18 -16.29 -3.15 13.12
CA GLY A 18 -15.45 -1.99 13.37
C GLY A 18 -14.42 -1.75 12.26
N ILE A 19 -13.74 -2.80 11.80
CA ILE A 19 -12.81 -2.74 10.66
C ILE A 19 -13.55 -2.30 9.39
N ALA A 20 -14.72 -2.90 9.10
CA ALA A 20 -15.52 -2.54 7.93
C ALA A 20 -16.01 -1.08 8.00
N ALA A 21 -16.51 -0.63 9.14
CA ALA A 21 -16.92 0.76 9.36
C ALA A 21 -15.75 1.74 9.20
N TYR A 22 -14.56 1.37 9.69
CA TYR A 22 -13.34 2.15 9.51
C TYR A 22 -12.93 2.23 8.03
N ILE A 23 -13.00 1.13 7.28
CA ILE A 23 -12.74 1.12 5.82
C ILE A 23 -13.75 2.01 5.09
N ILE A 24 -15.04 1.92 5.43
CA ILE A 24 -16.10 2.77 4.86
C ILE A 24 -15.83 4.25 5.17
N TYR A 25 -15.47 4.57 6.41
CA TYR A 25 -15.10 5.93 6.81
C TYR A 25 -13.90 6.45 5.99
N LEU A 26 -12.83 5.65 5.84
CA LEU A 26 -11.67 6.01 5.02
C LEU A 26 -12.03 6.21 3.53
N THR A 27 -12.98 5.42 3.03
CA THR A 27 -13.50 5.52 1.66
C THR A 27 -14.29 6.82 1.46
N ILE A 28 -15.21 7.15 2.37
CA ILE A 28 -16.02 8.37 2.32
C ILE A 28 -15.15 9.62 2.45
N THR A 29 -14.18 9.60 3.37
CA THR A 29 -13.26 10.72 3.61
C THR A 29 -12.21 10.89 2.50
N LYS A 30 -12.23 10.03 1.48
CA LYS A 30 -11.31 10.06 0.32
C LYS A 30 -9.84 10.14 0.74
N GLN A 31 -9.46 9.54 1.88
CA GLN A 31 -8.05 9.55 2.33
C GLN A 31 -7.13 8.87 1.30
N TRP A 32 -7.67 7.95 0.51
CA TRP A 32 -7.02 7.37 -0.67
C TRP A 32 -6.46 8.41 -1.64
N THR A 33 -7.16 9.53 -1.83
CA THR A 33 -6.68 10.63 -2.68
C THR A 33 -5.41 11.25 -2.12
N LYS A 34 -5.34 11.45 -0.79
CA LYS A 34 -4.16 11.99 -0.12
C LYS A 34 -2.98 11.04 -0.19
N VAL A 35 -3.22 9.73 -0.02
CA VAL A 35 -2.18 8.70 -0.17
C VAL A 35 -1.66 8.66 -1.61
N ARG A 36 -2.56 8.72 -2.60
CA ARG A 36 -2.19 8.78 -4.01
C ARG A 36 -1.39 10.04 -4.35
N GLU A 37 -1.83 11.19 -3.84
CA GLU A 37 -1.13 12.46 -4.04
C GLU A 37 0.26 12.42 -3.40
N PHE A 38 0.39 11.90 -2.18
CA PHE A 38 1.67 11.69 -1.52
C PHE A 38 2.61 10.78 -2.32
N ALA A 39 2.10 9.65 -2.84
CA ALA A 39 2.88 8.75 -3.68
C ALA A 39 3.36 9.46 -4.96
N TYR A 40 2.47 10.18 -5.63
CA TYR A 40 2.80 10.94 -6.84
C TYR A 40 3.86 12.02 -6.58
N GLN A 41 3.73 12.80 -5.51
CA GLN A 41 4.73 13.80 -5.13
C GLN A 41 6.08 13.16 -4.79
N THR A 42 6.07 11.98 -4.16
CA THR A 42 7.29 11.25 -3.84
C THR A 42 8.01 10.75 -5.11
N MET A 43 7.25 10.27 -6.09
CA MET A 43 7.79 9.86 -7.40
C MET A 43 8.39 11.05 -8.16
N LEU A 44 7.66 12.17 -8.26
CA LEU A 44 8.17 13.39 -8.90
C LEU A 44 9.41 13.94 -8.20
N LEU A 45 9.47 13.85 -6.86
CA LEU A 45 10.64 14.25 -6.10
C LEU A 45 11.85 13.38 -6.44
N ALA A 46 11.66 12.06 -6.57
CA ALA A 46 12.71 11.14 -6.99
C ALA A 46 13.20 11.45 -8.42
N GLU A 47 12.30 11.77 -9.35
CA GLU A 47 12.66 12.14 -10.71
C GLU A 47 13.44 13.46 -10.80
N ARG A 48 13.12 14.44 -9.94
CA ARG A 48 13.84 15.72 -9.90
C ARG A 48 15.22 15.62 -9.29
N ILE A 49 15.40 14.76 -8.30
CA ILE A 49 16.66 14.63 -7.55
C ILE A 49 17.67 13.76 -8.31
N PHE A 50 17.20 12.71 -8.99
CA PHE A 50 18.07 11.70 -9.61
C PHE A 50 17.92 11.68 -11.13
N SER A 51 19.02 11.45 -11.84
CA SER A 51 19.02 11.32 -13.31
C SER A 51 18.28 10.06 -13.78
N GLU A 52 17.86 10.03 -15.06
CA GLU A 52 17.12 8.88 -15.63
C GLU A 52 17.85 7.54 -15.52
N GLN A 53 19.19 7.57 -15.51
CA GLN A 53 20.04 6.38 -15.46
C GLN A 53 20.07 5.71 -14.07
N ASP A 54 19.53 6.36 -13.04
CA ASP A 54 19.61 5.95 -11.64
C ASP A 54 18.31 5.31 -11.09
N GLY A 55 17.65 4.47 -11.90
CA GLY A 55 16.35 3.88 -11.56
C GLY A 55 16.31 3.15 -10.20
N LYS A 56 17.37 2.40 -9.86
CA LYS A 56 17.47 1.72 -8.55
C LYS A 56 17.57 2.71 -7.39
N ILE A 57 18.31 3.79 -7.55
CA ILE A 57 18.50 4.81 -6.52
C ILE A 57 17.19 5.59 -6.32
N LYS A 58 16.47 5.91 -7.40
CA LYS A 58 15.11 6.49 -7.34
C LYS A 58 14.17 5.62 -6.53
N PHE A 59 14.14 4.32 -6.83
CA PHE A 59 13.29 3.37 -6.12
C PHE A 59 13.63 3.29 -4.64
N ASP A 60 14.91 3.13 -4.29
CA ASP A 60 15.35 3.08 -2.89
C ASP A 60 15.03 4.39 -2.14
N PHE A 61 15.12 5.53 -2.80
CA PHE A 61 14.71 6.81 -2.24
C PHE A 61 13.20 6.85 -1.92
N VAL A 62 12.36 6.38 -2.84
CA VAL A 62 10.91 6.28 -2.62
C VAL A 62 10.60 5.36 -1.43
N VAL A 63 11.22 4.17 -1.39
CA VAL A 63 11.04 3.21 -0.28
C VAL A 63 11.39 3.84 1.06
N ARG A 64 12.52 4.55 1.14
CA ARG A 64 12.97 5.23 2.36
C ARG A 64 12.02 6.34 2.81
N ILE A 65 11.49 7.13 1.87
CA ILE A 65 10.49 8.16 2.19
C ILE A 65 9.23 7.50 2.73
N VAL A 66 8.67 6.51 2.02
CA VAL A 66 7.46 5.82 2.46
C VAL A 66 7.66 5.20 3.84
N TYR A 67 8.80 4.53 4.07
CA TYR A 67 9.14 3.96 5.37
C TYR A 67 9.27 5.03 6.46
N LYS A 68 9.84 6.21 6.16
CA LYS A 68 9.94 7.32 7.12
C LYS A 68 8.56 7.80 7.57
N TYR A 69 7.65 7.98 6.62
CA TYR A 69 6.28 8.49 6.87
C TYR A 69 5.31 7.43 7.42
N LEU A 70 5.68 6.15 7.42
CA LEU A 70 4.87 5.12 8.08
C LEU A 70 4.69 5.42 9.58
N PRO A 71 3.50 5.18 10.15
CA PRO A 71 3.31 5.28 11.59
C PRO A 71 4.20 4.30 12.36
N PRO A 72 4.70 4.66 13.56
CA PRO A 72 5.58 3.79 14.34
C PRO A 72 4.99 2.41 14.62
N TRP A 73 3.68 2.32 14.84
CA TRP A 73 2.99 1.06 15.07
C TRP A 73 3.04 0.12 13.86
N VAL A 74 3.05 0.65 12.63
CA VAL A 74 3.20 -0.16 11.40
C VAL A 74 4.63 -0.69 11.27
N LYS A 75 5.63 0.11 11.65
CA LYS A 75 7.05 -0.28 11.59
C LYS A 75 7.41 -1.45 12.51
N ILE A 76 6.60 -1.71 13.53
CA ILE A 76 6.76 -2.87 14.41
C ILE A 76 6.48 -4.18 13.63
N PHE A 77 5.57 -4.14 12.66
CA PHE A 77 5.17 -5.30 11.87
C PHE A 77 5.92 -5.43 10.55
N PHE A 78 6.38 -4.31 9.98
CA PHE A 78 7.04 -4.27 8.67
C PHE A 78 8.43 -3.64 8.76
N THR A 79 9.44 -4.38 8.31
CA THR A 79 10.79 -3.81 8.11
C THR A 79 10.89 -3.10 6.76
N GLU A 80 11.91 -2.25 6.60
CA GLU A 80 12.19 -1.55 5.34
C GLU A 80 12.32 -2.53 4.15
N GLU A 81 12.89 -3.72 4.35
CA GLU A 81 13.00 -4.73 3.30
C GLU A 81 11.66 -5.33 2.89
N HIS A 82 10.74 -5.53 3.84
CA HIS A 82 9.38 -5.99 3.51
C HIS A 82 8.66 -4.93 2.68
N LEU A 83 8.81 -3.66 3.05
CA LEU A 83 8.24 -2.56 2.29
C LEU A 83 8.85 -2.47 0.89
N ARG A 84 10.16 -2.66 0.76
CA ARG A 84 10.86 -2.71 -0.53
C ARG A 84 10.27 -3.78 -1.45
N LYS A 85 10.08 -5.00 -0.93
CA LYS A 85 9.49 -6.11 -1.70
C LYS A 85 8.05 -5.81 -2.11
N LEU A 86 7.23 -5.32 -1.19
CA LEU A 86 5.83 -4.96 -1.48
C LEU A 86 5.72 -3.90 -2.57
N ILE A 87 6.52 -2.84 -2.48
CA ILE A 87 6.51 -1.76 -3.49
C ILE A 87 7.03 -2.29 -4.84
N GLN A 88 8.02 -3.18 -4.84
CA GLN A 88 8.52 -3.81 -6.07
C GLN A 88 7.44 -4.68 -6.72
N GLU A 89 6.77 -5.55 -5.97
CA GLU A 89 5.67 -6.38 -6.47
C GLU A 89 4.54 -5.53 -7.05
N TRP A 90 4.16 -4.45 -6.38
CA TRP A 90 3.15 -3.52 -6.90
C TRP A 90 3.61 -2.79 -8.16
N TYR A 91 4.88 -2.43 -8.23
CA TYR A 91 5.45 -1.83 -9.44
C TYR A 91 5.42 -2.81 -10.60
N ASP A 92 5.80 -4.06 -10.37
CA ASP A 92 5.81 -5.11 -11.40
C ASP A 92 4.39 -5.42 -11.88
N ILE A 93 3.41 -5.52 -10.98
CA ILE A 93 1.98 -5.68 -11.33
C ILE A 93 1.48 -4.49 -12.14
N ALA A 94 1.82 -3.27 -11.73
CA ALA A 94 1.39 -2.07 -12.45
C ALA A 94 2.02 -2.00 -13.84
N LYS A 95 3.27 -2.44 -13.98
CA LYS A 95 4.00 -2.50 -15.24
C LYS A 95 3.42 -3.55 -16.18
N ASP A 96 3.16 -4.75 -15.67
CA ASP A 96 2.51 -5.86 -16.39
C ASP A 96 1.15 -5.42 -16.93
N PHE A 97 0.33 -4.82 -16.06
CA PHE A 97 -0.96 -4.25 -16.46
C PHE A 97 -0.83 -3.14 -17.51
N LEU A 98 0.23 -2.33 -17.50
CA LEU A 98 0.41 -1.24 -18.46
C LEU A 98 0.77 -1.73 -19.87
N ASP A 99 1.33 -2.94 -19.99
CA ASP A 99 1.88 -3.46 -21.25
C ASP A 99 0.79 -4.00 -22.18
N ASP A 100 -0.07 -4.88 -21.67
CA ASP A 100 -1.14 -5.54 -22.44
C ASP A 100 -2.54 -5.35 -21.85
N GLY A 101 -2.67 -4.63 -20.73
CA GLY A 101 -3.94 -4.44 -20.02
C GLY A 101 -4.36 -5.65 -19.17
N ILE A 102 -3.51 -6.67 -19.04
CA ILE A 102 -3.80 -7.92 -18.35
C ILE A 102 -2.71 -8.18 -17.31
N VAL A 103 -3.08 -8.70 -16.13
CA VAL A 103 -2.09 -9.17 -15.15
C VAL A 103 -1.86 -10.66 -15.39
N ASN A 104 -0.84 -10.99 -16.18
CA ASN A 104 -0.49 -12.36 -16.55
C ASN A 104 0.99 -12.71 -16.27
N ALA A 105 1.73 -11.78 -15.67
CA ALA A 105 3.18 -11.88 -15.46
C ALA A 105 3.93 -12.19 -16.77
N SER A 106 3.44 -11.69 -17.91
CA SER A 106 4.10 -11.92 -19.20
C SER A 106 5.33 -11.05 -19.40
N GLN A 107 5.55 -10.08 -18.51
CA GLN A 107 6.79 -9.30 -18.40
C GLN A 107 8.02 -10.22 -18.31
N LYS A 108 8.76 -10.34 -19.42
CA LYS A 108 10.12 -10.90 -19.48
C LYS A 108 11.17 -9.87 -19.09
#